data_AF-A0A431L5F3-F1
#
_entry.id   AF-A0A431L5F3-F1
#
_cell.length_a   1.000
_cell.length_b   1.000
_cell.length_c   1.000
_cell.angle_alpha   90.00
_cell.angle_beta   90.00
_cell.angle_gamma   90.00
#
_symmetry.space_group_name_H-M   'P 1'
#
loop_
_entity.id
_entity.type
_entity.pdbx_description
1 polymer ?
#
loop_
_entity_poly.entity_id
_entity_poly.type
_entity_poly.pdbx_seq_one_letter_code
_entity_poly.pdbx_strand_id
1 'polypeptide(L)'
;MKSLKDVIPDPQKVVELEPEELGKHVLHVLHSGEGSEIKRKEISKTLASHYHPDFHHAVSHAIEEALGWLAQQCLMGASPYDQDLIFLTRRGKKVAGDYLEEHPVDIE
;
A
#
# COMPACT_ATOMS: atom_id res chain seq x y z
N MET A 1 5.05 5.36 -9.63
CA MET A 1 4.30 4.61 -8.61
C MET A 1 2.86 5.01 -8.75
N LYS A 2 1.92 4.07 -8.99
CA LYS A 2 0.48 4.38 -8.93
C LYS A 2 0.16 4.97 -7.55
N SER A 3 -0.78 5.90 -7.46
CA SER A 3 -1.24 6.38 -6.15
C SER A 3 -2.32 5.45 -5.60
N LEU A 4 -2.50 5.44 -4.28
CA LEU A 4 -3.62 4.71 -3.68
C LEU A 4 -4.97 5.29 -4.13
N LYS A 5 -5.00 6.61 -4.41
CA LYS A 5 -6.19 7.32 -4.90
C LYS A 5 -6.62 6.89 -6.31
N ASP A 6 -5.67 6.41 -7.13
CA ASP A 6 -6.00 5.85 -8.46
C ASP A 6 -6.76 4.53 -8.35
N VAL A 7 -6.61 3.82 -7.22
CA VAL A 7 -7.28 2.53 -6.96
C VAL A 7 -8.54 2.72 -6.10
N ILE A 8 -8.47 3.56 -5.07
CA ILE A 8 -9.60 3.88 -4.17
C ILE A 8 -9.72 5.41 -4.09
N PRO A 9 -10.53 6.06 -4.94
CA PRO A 9 -10.60 7.52 -4.98
C PRO A 9 -11.16 8.16 -3.70
N ASP A 10 -12.00 7.44 -2.97
CA ASP A 10 -12.71 7.91 -1.79
C ASP A 10 -11.87 7.64 -0.52
N PRO A 11 -11.36 8.69 0.17
CA PRO A 11 -10.58 8.51 1.40
C PRO A 11 -11.37 7.86 2.52
N GLN A 12 -12.69 8.02 2.57
CA GLN A 12 -13.49 7.43 3.62
C GLN A 12 -13.57 5.92 3.46
N LYS A 13 -13.69 5.43 2.22
CA LYS A 13 -13.60 4.00 1.93
C LYS A 13 -12.26 3.41 2.37
N VAL A 14 -11.15 4.12 2.15
CA VAL A 14 -9.81 3.66 2.61
C VAL A 14 -9.78 3.43 4.12
N VAL A 15 -10.42 4.30 4.89
CA VAL A 15 -10.46 4.22 6.36
C VAL A 15 -11.40 3.12 6.85
N GLU A 16 -12.45 2.79 6.07
CA GLU A 16 -13.45 1.79 6.43
C GLU A 16 -13.03 0.35 6.06
N LEU A 17 -12.05 0.18 5.17
CA LEU A 17 -11.55 -1.14 4.77
C LEU A 17 -10.78 -1.82 5.90
N GLU A 18 -10.97 -3.12 6.03
CA GLU A 18 -10.18 -3.92 6.95
C GLU A 18 -8.71 -4.00 6.46
N PRO A 19 -7.73 -4.21 7.37
CA PRO A 19 -6.31 -4.26 7.00
C PRO A 19 -5.96 -5.29 5.92
N GLU A 20 -6.69 -6.40 5.83
CA GLU A 20 -6.54 -7.39 4.77
C GLU A 20 -6.94 -6.84 3.40
N GLU A 21 -8.08 -6.16 3.33
CA GLU A 21 -8.64 -5.64 2.09
C GLU A 21 -7.76 -4.51 1.58
N LEU A 22 -7.51 -3.52 2.43
CA LEU A 22 -6.62 -2.40 2.13
C LEU A 22 -5.19 -2.89 1.82
N GLY A 23 -4.71 -3.92 2.51
CA GLY A 23 -3.40 -4.54 2.28
C GLY A 23 -3.21 -5.01 0.84
N LYS A 24 -4.23 -5.56 0.19
CA LYS A 24 -4.16 -6.00 -1.21
C LYS A 24 -3.92 -4.81 -2.15
N HIS A 25 -4.64 -3.70 -1.96
CA HIS A 25 -4.48 -2.47 -2.74
C HIS A 25 -3.10 -1.83 -2.52
N VAL A 26 -2.67 -1.73 -1.25
CA VAL A 26 -1.34 -1.17 -0.90
C VAL A 26 -0.22 -2.02 -1.51
N LEU A 27 -0.34 -3.35 -1.46
CA LEU A 27 0.63 -4.27 -2.05
C LEU A 27 0.77 -4.09 -3.56
N HIS A 28 -0.35 -3.94 -4.27
CA HIS A 28 -0.37 -3.66 -5.72
C HIS A 28 0.32 -2.33 -6.05
N VAL A 29 -0.02 -1.27 -5.30
CA VAL A 29 0.60 0.05 -5.46
C VAL A 29 2.12 -0.02 -5.26
N LEU A 30 2.57 -0.68 -4.18
CA LEU A 30 4.00 -0.86 -3.91
C LEU A 30 4.71 -1.68 -4.98
N HIS A 31 4.05 -2.70 -5.53
CA HIS A 31 4.62 -3.52 -6.60
C HIS A 31 4.76 -2.74 -7.92
N SER A 32 3.86 -1.80 -8.19
CA SER A 32 3.95 -0.89 -9.35
C SER A 32 5.03 0.18 -9.20
N GLY A 33 5.52 0.42 -7.97
CA GLY A 33 6.67 1.27 -7.70
C GLY A 33 7.96 0.51 -8.01
N GLU A 34 8.83 1.07 -8.84
CA GLU A 34 10.09 0.43 -9.19
C GLU A 34 10.98 0.23 -7.95
N GLY A 35 10.99 -1.00 -7.43
CA GLY A 35 12.17 -1.75 -7.00
C GLY A 35 13.07 -1.22 -5.87
N SER A 36 12.79 -0.08 -5.25
CA SER A 36 13.60 0.43 -4.14
C SER A 36 13.05 -0.03 -2.79
N GLU A 37 13.95 -0.30 -1.85
CA GLU A 37 13.60 -0.41 -0.45
C GLU A 37 13.07 0.96 0.00
N ILE A 38 11.85 1.01 0.54
CA ILE A 38 11.21 2.27 0.96
C ILE A 38 11.06 2.24 2.48
N LYS A 39 11.29 3.39 3.12
CA LYS A 39 11.03 3.53 4.55
C LYS A 39 9.54 3.36 4.80
N ARG A 40 9.17 2.49 5.74
CA ARG A 40 7.78 2.22 6.12
C ARG A 40 6.96 3.51 6.34
N LYS A 41 7.53 4.44 7.09
CA LYS A 41 6.91 5.75 7.39
C LYS A 41 6.68 6.62 6.14
N GLU A 42 7.56 6.51 5.14
CA GLU A 42 7.39 7.27 3.90
C GLU A 42 6.30 6.67 3.02
N ILE A 43 5.99 5.38 3.15
CA ILE A 43 4.89 4.73 2.42
C ILE A 43 3.55 5.30 2.90
N SER A 44 3.25 5.23 4.20
CA SER A 44 1.98 5.73 4.75
C SER A 44 1.78 7.20 4.44
N LYS A 45 2.83 8.01 4.65
CA LYS A 45 2.83 9.44 4.30
C LYS A 45 2.59 9.71 2.81
N THR A 46 3.30 9.00 1.92
CA THR A 46 3.19 9.21 0.48
C THR A 46 1.84 8.75 -0.06
N LEU A 47 1.31 7.64 0.43
CA LEU A 47 -0.01 7.16 -0.03
C LEU A 47 -1.14 8.06 0.49
N ALA A 48 -1.06 8.54 1.73
CA ALA A 48 -2.05 9.44 2.30
C ALA A 48 -2.06 10.85 1.67
N SER A 49 -0.90 11.35 1.23
CA SER A 49 -0.77 12.73 0.72
C SER A 49 -1.58 13.02 -0.55
N HIS A 50 -2.03 11.98 -1.27
CA HIS A 50 -2.88 12.12 -2.45
C HIS A 50 -4.35 12.49 -2.13
N TYR A 51 -4.77 12.31 -0.88
CA TYR A 51 -6.12 12.64 -0.40
C TYR A 51 -6.19 14.06 0.15
N HIS A 52 -7.40 14.51 0.52
CA HIS A 52 -7.58 15.80 1.19
C HIS A 52 -6.88 15.80 2.58
N PRO A 53 -6.22 16.90 2.99
CA PRO A 53 -5.45 16.97 4.25
C PRO A 53 -6.20 16.51 5.51
N ASP A 54 -7.51 16.78 5.58
CA ASP A 54 -8.35 16.36 6.71
C ASP A 54 -8.37 14.83 6.92
N PHE A 55 -8.12 14.06 5.87
CA PHE A 55 -8.09 12.60 5.92
C PHE A 55 -6.67 12.03 6.04
N HIS A 56 -5.62 12.84 5.91
CA HIS A 56 -4.24 12.35 5.86
C HIS A 56 -3.89 11.49 7.08
N HIS A 57 -4.30 11.93 8.27
CA HIS A 57 -4.00 11.20 9.49
C HIS A 57 -4.74 9.86 9.54
N ALA A 58 -6.06 9.85 9.31
CA ALA A 58 -6.86 8.62 9.33
C ALA A 58 -6.42 7.62 8.26
N VAL A 59 -6.17 8.09 7.04
CA VAL A 59 -5.68 7.26 5.93
C VAL A 59 -4.28 6.71 6.24
N SER A 60 -3.39 7.51 6.83
CA SER A 60 -2.06 7.03 7.22
C SER A 60 -2.13 5.90 8.25
N HIS A 61 -3.03 5.99 9.23
CA HIS A 61 -3.24 4.92 10.21
C HIS A 61 -3.76 3.64 9.56
N ALA A 62 -4.79 3.74 8.71
CA ALA A 62 -5.32 2.59 7.97
C ALA A 62 -4.22 1.91 7.13
N ILE A 63 -3.37 2.70 6.45
CA ILE A 63 -2.24 2.17 5.70
C ILE A 63 -1.22 1.47 6.62
N GLU A 64 -0.90 2.03 7.79
CA GLU A 64 0.03 1.39 8.73
C GLU A 64 -0.49 0.04 9.24
N GLU A 65 -1.79 -0.07 9.51
CA GLU A 65 -2.44 -1.33 9.88
C GLU A 65 -2.35 -2.35 8.74
N ALA A 66 -2.65 -1.93 7.51
CA ALA A 66 -2.51 -2.75 6.30
C ALA A 66 -1.06 -3.21 6.09
N LEU A 67 -0.06 -2.34 6.30
CA LEU A 67 1.35 -2.70 6.25
C LEU A 67 1.72 -3.71 7.35
N GLY A 68 1.13 -3.58 8.53
CA GLY A 68 1.25 -4.55 9.62
C GLY A 68 0.73 -5.93 9.22
N TRP A 69 -0.48 -5.98 8.65
CA TRP A 69 -1.08 -7.21 8.14
C TRP A 69 -0.21 -7.86 7.04
N LEU A 70 0.24 -7.08 6.05
CA LEU A 70 1.12 -7.57 4.97
C LEU A 70 2.44 -8.18 5.49
N ALA A 71 3.02 -7.59 6.54
CA ALA A 71 4.19 -8.13 7.20
C ALA A 71 3.88 -9.46 7.93
N GLN A 72 2.75 -9.54 8.65
CA GLN A 72 2.29 -10.78 9.30
C GLN A 72 2.05 -11.91 8.30
N GLN A 73 1.58 -11.60 7.09
CA GLN A 73 1.40 -12.57 6.01
C GLN A 73 2.71 -12.93 5.27
N CYS A 74 3.85 -12.38 5.69
CA CYS A 74 5.16 -12.53 5.05
C CYS A 74 5.16 -12.08 3.57
N LEU A 75 4.32 -11.11 3.21
CA LEU A 75 4.30 -10.50 1.88
C LEU A 75 5.29 -9.33 1.79
N MET A 76 5.64 -8.76 2.94
CA MET A 76 6.72 -7.79 3.09
C MET A 76 7.71 -8.25 4.16
N GLY A 77 8.94 -7.76 4.05
CA GLY A 77 9.99 -7.96 5.05
C GLY A 77 10.77 -6.68 5.28
N ALA A 78 11.43 -6.59 6.44
CA ALA A 78 12.40 -5.54 6.72
C ALA A 78 13.72 -5.87 6.01
N SER A 79 14.39 -4.84 5.47
CA SER A 79 15.72 -4.99 4.88
C SER A 79 16.69 -5.49 5.96
N PRO A 80 17.63 -6.39 5.61
CA PRO A 80 18.67 -6.81 6.54
C PRO A 80 19.65 -5.68 6.89
N TYR A 81 19.64 -4.57 6.14
CA TYR A 81 20.54 -3.45 6.30
C TYR A 81 19.94 -2.28 7.09
N ASP A 82 18.62 -2.09 7.03
CA ASP A 82 17.87 -1.08 7.77
C ASP A 82 16.47 -1.61 8.09
N GLN A 83 16.12 -1.70 9.37
CA GLN A 83 14.83 -2.24 9.79
C GLN A 83 13.65 -1.33 9.42
N ASP A 84 13.90 -0.04 9.17
CA ASP A 84 12.88 0.89 8.73
C ASP A 84 12.59 0.76 7.23
N LEU A 85 13.53 0.20 6.47
CA LEU A 85 13.37 -0.10 5.06
C LEU A 85 12.60 -1.40 4.90
N ILE A 86 11.57 -1.37 4.06
CA ILE A 86 10.80 -2.57 3.72
C ILE A 86 10.98 -2.94 2.25
N PHE A 87 10.91 -4.24 1.98
CA PHE A 87 10.91 -4.79 0.63
C PHE A 87 9.77 -5.80 0.44
N LEU A 88 9.30 -5.94 -0.79
CA LEU A 88 8.34 -6.98 -1.16
C LEU A 88 9.05 -8.33 -1.25
N THR A 89 8.57 -9.33 -0.50
CA THR A 89 9.12 -10.69 -0.57
C THR A 89 8.82 -11.31 -1.93
N ARG A 90 9.48 -12.43 -2.26
CA ARG A 90 9.15 -13.20 -3.48
C ARG A 90 7.66 -13.58 -3.53
N ARG A 91 7.06 -13.89 -2.37
CA ARG A 91 5.62 -14.17 -2.24
C ARG A 91 4.79 -12.91 -2.46
N GLY A 92 5.16 -11.79 -1.84
CA GLY A 92 4.49 -10.50 -2.02
C GLY A 92 4.42 -10.08 -3.48
N LYS A 93 5.54 -10.16 -4.21
CA LYS A 93 5.58 -9.85 -5.65
C LYS A 93 4.66 -10.74 -6.48
N LYS A 94 4.62 -12.04 -6.18
CA LYS A 94 3.72 -12.97 -6.88
C LYS A 94 2.25 -12.62 -6.64
N VAL A 95 1.86 -12.41 -5.38
CA VAL A 95 0.49 -12.04 -5.01
C VAL A 95 0.08 -10.70 -5.65
N ALA A 96 1.00 -9.74 -5.69
CA ALA A 96 0.76 -8.45 -6.35
C ALA A 96 0.60 -8.58 -7.88
N GLY A 97 1.33 -9.50 -8.51
CA GLY A 97 1.21 -9.76 -9.95
C GLY A 97 -0.12 -10.40 -10.36
N ASP A 98 -0.74 -11.15 -9.45
CA ASP A 98 -2.05 -11.79 -9.66
C ASP A 98 -3.22 -10.86 -9.29
N TYR A 99 -2.95 -9.60 -8.95
CA TYR A 99 -3.95 -8.63 -8.50
C TYR A 99 -4.87 -8.18 -9.64
N LEU A 100 -6.19 -8.28 -9.41
CA LEU A 100 -7.23 -7.74 -10.29
C LEU A 100 -7.75 -6.44 -9.69
N GLU A 101 -7.59 -5.32 -10.39
CA GLU A 101 -8.15 -4.03 -9.99
C GLU A 101 -9.68 -4.12 -9.98
N GLU A 102 -10.33 -3.77 -8.85
CA GLU A 102 -11.80 -3.77 -8.76
C GLU A 102 -12.47 -2.69 -9.62
N HIS A 103 -11.67 -1.71 -10.08
CA HIS A 103 -12.06 -0.69 -11.04
C HIS A 103 -10.94 -0.47 -12.06
N PRO A 104 -10.93 -1.14 -13.21
CA PRO A 104 -10.04 -0.76 -14.30
C PRO A 104 -10.39 0.68 -14.69
N VAL A 105 -9.45 1.60 -14.52
CA VAL A 105 -9.58 2.93 -15.12
C VAL A 105 -9.51 2.71 -16.62
N ASP A 106 -10.65 2.81 -17.31
CA ASP A 106 -10.68 2.87 -18.77
C ASP A 106 -9.87 4.10 -19.20
N ILE A 107 -8.69 3.85 -19.77
CA ILE A 107 -7.90 4.87 -20.43
C ILE A 107 -8.43 4.92 -21.87
N GLU A 108 -9.33 5.88 -22.15
CA GLU A 108 -9.61 6.34 -23.53
C GLU A 108 -8.44 7.17 -24.09
#